data_AF-A0A970X9T6-F1
#
_entry.id   AF-A0A970X9T6-F1
#
_cell.length_a   1.000
_cell.length_b   1.000
_cell.length_c   1.000
_cell.angle_alpha   90.00
_cell.angle_beta   90.00
_cell.angle_gamma   90.00
#
_symmetry.space_group_name_H-M   'P 1'
#
loop_
_entity.id
_entity.type
_entity.pdbx_description
1 polymer ?
#
loop_
_entity_poly.entity_id
_entity_poly.type
_entity_poly.pdbx_seq_one_letter_code
_entity_poly.pdbx_strand_id
1 'polypeptide(L)'
;MKLTLTIALALTTLGLAIAPAAQALERVKMRTLGGFVTFHVPAENTCFDPGERFRTKATFRRDRTAVGRTARPLKVQFLREGRRQRTDRRAPFAYAIGVPDDAGLGRLEYSLRMQVRTRPGGGTSRTWVQLDRHVLIQPKTWASCA
;
A
#
# COMPACT_ATOMS: atom_id res chain seq x y z
N MET A 1 57.44 -42.70 -11.56
CA MET A 1 56.08 -42.32 -12.00
C MET A 1 55.61 -41.16 -11.13
N LYS A 2 55.54 -39.94 -11.68
CA LYS A 2 55.05 -38.73 -10.99
C LYS A 2 53.60 -38.52 -11.40
N LEU A 3 52.66 -38.63 -10.46
CA LEU A 3 51.25 -38.29 -10.67
C LEU A 3 51.01 -36.86 -10.16
N THR A 4 50.73 -35.96 -11.09
CA THR A 4 50.35 -34.58 -10.81
C THR A 4 48.83 -34.54 -10.67
N LEU A 5 48.33 -34.23 -9.47
CA LEU A 5 46.90 -34.13 -9.18
C LEU A 5 46.47 -32.67 -9.34
N THR A 6 45.64 -32.38 -10.35
CA THR A 6 45.10 -31.03 -10.60
C THR A 6 43.74 -30.90 -9.91
N ILE A 7 43.65 -30.05 -8.89
CA ILE A 7 42.39 -29.75 -8.18
C ILE A 7 41.70 -28.60 -8.92
N ALA A 8 40.59 -28.90 -9.60
CA ALA A 8 39.70 -27.90 -10.18
C ALA A 8 38.76 -27.36 -9.09
N LEU A 9 38.92 -26.08 -8.72
CA LEU A 9 38.07 -25.39 -7.78
C LEU A 9 36.80 -24.90 -8.50
N ALA A 10 35.68 -25.61 -8.32
CA ALA A 10 34.39 -25.17 -8.84
C ALA A 10 33.84 -24.04 -7.95
N LEU A 11 33.86 -22.81 -8.46
CA LEU A 11 33.15 -21.67 -7.86
C LEU A 11 31.65 -21.88 -8.03
N THR A 12 30.97 -22.41 -7.01
CA THR A 12 29.52 -22.34 -6.90
C THR A 12 29.11 -20.91 -6.58
N THR A 13 28.76 -20.15 -7.61
CA THR A 13 28.02 -18.89 -7.45
C THR A 13 26.65 -19.20 -6.85
N LEU A 14 26.53 -19.02 -5.53
CA LEU A 14 25.24 -19.00 -4.84
C LEU A 14 24.42 -17.84 -5.40
N GLY A 15 23.51 -18.13 -6.33
CA GLY A 15 22.48 -17.20 -6.76
C GLY A 15 21.57 -16.93 -5.57
N LEU A 16 21.85 -15.86 -4.83
CA LEU A 16 20.97 -15.36 -3.79
C LEU A 16 19.72 -14.84 -4.49
N ALA A 17 18.71 -15.69 -4.63
CA ALA A 17 17.37 -15.26 -4.99
C ALA A 17 16.86 -14.40 -3.83
N ILE A 18 17.03 -13.08 -3.95
CA ILE A 18 16.45 -12.10 -3.04
C ILE A 18 14.95 -12.26 -3.18
N ALA A 19 14.34 -13.00 -2.25
CA ALA A 19 12.90 -13.05 -2.13
C ALA A 19 12.41 -11.60 -1.99
N PRO A 20 11.39 -11.16 -2.75
CA PRO A 20 10.87 -9.81 -2.64
C PRO A 20 10.47 -9.60 -1.17
N ALA A 21 11.13 -8.66 -0.50
CA ALA A 21 10.85 -8.32 0.89
C ALA A 21 9.33 -8.16 1.04
N ALA A 22 8.72 -9.05 1.83
CA ALA A 22 7.29 -9.02 2.07
C ALA A 22 6.95 -7.64 2.66
N GLN A 23 6.25 -6.83 1.89
CA GLN A 23 5.90 -5.45 2.28
C GLN A 23 5.20 -5.49 3.64
N ALA A 24 5.79 -4.84 4.66
CA ALA A 24 5.15 -4.70 5.96
C ALA A 24 3.91 -3.81 5.82
N LEU A 25 2.74 -4.44 5.76
CA LEU A 25 1.46 -3.75 5.63
C LEU A 25 0.88 -3.43 7.01
N GLU A 26 0.70 -2.14 7.26
CA GLU A 26 -0.04 -1.62 8.40
C GLU A 26 -1.55 -1.58 8.08
N ARG A 27 -2.38 -1.73 9.13
CA ARG A 27 -3.83 -1.58 9.03
C ARG A 27 -4.30 -0.36 9.80
N VAL A 28 -4.74 0.66 9.08
CA VAL A 28 -5.30 1.89 9.67
C VAL A 28 -6.82 1.82 9.62
N LYS A 29 -7.47 1.84 10.79
CA LYS A 29 -8.94 1.75 10.92
C LYS A 29 -9.52 3.10 11.33
N MET A 30 -10.45 3.61 10.54
CA MET A 30 -11.10 4.90 10.76
C MET A 30 -12.62 4.74 10.90
N ARG A 31 -13.21 5.43 11.88
CA ARG A 31 -14.65 5.39 12.15
C ARG A 31 -15.41 6.32 11.20
N THR A 32 -16.61 5.90 10.82
CA THR A 32 -17.57 6.68 10.01
C THR A 32 -18.96 6.57 10.60
N LEU A 33 -19.89 7.42 10.13
CA LEU A 33 -21.29 7.48 10.56
C LEU A 33 -22.10 6.16 10.41
N GLY A 34 -21.59 5.14 9.71
CA GLY A 34 -22.28 3.86 9.55
C GLY A 34 -21.37 2.63 9.48
N GLY A 35 -20.12 2.75 9.94
CA GLY A 35 -19.15 1.67 9.84
C GLY A 35 -17.71 2.11 10.01
N PHE A 36 -16.80 1.26 9.57
CA PHE A 36 -15.37 1.47 9.65
C PHE A 36 -14.76 1.32 8.26
N VAL A 37 -13.86 2.25 7.91
CA VAL A 37 -12.95 2.08 6.77
C VAL A 37 -11.65 1.51 7.32
N THR A 38 -11.11 0.50 6.66
CA THR A 38 -9.79 -0.05 6.97
C THR A 38 -8.90 0.06 5.74
N PHE A 39 -7.83 0.83 5.87
CA PHE A 39 -6.76 0.95 4.89
C PHE A 39 -5.65 -0.03 5.24
N HIS A 40 -5.19 -0.77 4.24
CA HIS A 40 -3.97 -1.57 4.27
C HIS A 40 -2.94 -0.82 3.45
N VAL A 41 -1.90 -0.32 4.10
CA VAL A 41 -0.88 0.56 3.53
C VAL A 41 0.50 0.10 3.98
N PRO A 42 1.58 0.40 3.25
CA PRO A 42 2.93 0.28 3.79
C PRO A 42 3.02 0.99 5.14
N ALA A 43 3.74 0.38 6.08
CA ALA A 43 4.09 1.03 7.35
C ALA A 43 4.77 2.38 7.09
N GLU A 44 4.63 3.30 8.04
CA GLU A 44 5.25 4.61 7.92
C GLU A 44 6.76 4.45 7.77
N ASN A 45 7.38 5.27 6.91
CA ASN A 45 8.81 5.20 6.59
C ASN A 45 9.28 3.87 5.95
N THR A 46 8.39 3.05 5.39
CA THR A 46 8.81 1.90 4.56
C THR A 46 9.61 2.39 3.36
N CYS A 47 10.75 1.73 3.10
CA CYS A 47 11.62 2.03 1.97
C CYS A 47 11.19 1.30 0.69
N PHE A 48 11.27 2.01 -0.43
CA PHE A 48 11.06 1.48 -1.77
C PHE A 48 12.17 1.94 -2.70
N ASP A 49 12.57 1.04 -3.59
CA ASP A 49 13.48 1.39 -4.68
C ASP A 49 12.73 2.18 -5.77
N PRO A 50 13.39 3.09 -6.52
CA PRO A 50 12.82 3.66 -7.74
C PRO A 50 12.32 2.56 -8.68
N GLY A 51 11.15 2.77 -9.29
CA GLY A 51 10.49 1.78 -10.14
C GLY A 51 9.70 0.68 -9.39
N GLU A 52 9.85 0.59 -8.06
CA GLU A 52 9.13 -0.41 -7.28
C GLU A 52 7.63 -0.07 -7.18
N ARG A 53 6.81 -1.12 -7.05
CA ARG A 53 5.36 -0.99 -6.86
C ARG A 53 4.95 -1.54 -5.51
N PHE A 54 4.12 -0.79 -4.80
CA PHE A 54 3.53 -1.24 -3.54
C PHE A 54 2.01 -1.28 -3.61
N ARG A 55 1.43 -2.27 -2.95
CA ARG A 55 -0.02 -2.48 -2.95
C ARG A 55 -0.65 -1.80 -1.74
N THR A 56 -1.72 -1.07 -2.01
CA THR A 56 -2.59 -0.54 -0.98
C THR A 56 -4.01 -1.06 -1.22
N LYS A 57 -4.77 -1.24 -0.14
CA LYS A 57 -6.15 -1.74 -0.20
C LYS A 57 -7.01 -1.01 0.79
N ALA A 58 -8.24 -0.69 0.42
CA ALA A 58 -9.22 -0.12 1.33
C ALA A 58 -10.49 -0.97 1.36
N THR A 59 -10.96 -1.23 2.56
CA THR A 59 -12.18 -2.01 2.82
C THR A 59 -13.14 -1.21 3.69
N PHE A 60 -14.43 -1.51 3.56
CA PHE A 60 -15.46 -0.93 4.41
C PHE A 60 -16.22 -2.04 5.11
N ARG A 61 -16.38 -1.92 6.43
CA ARG A 61 -17.21 -2.80 7.23
C ARG A 61 -18.35 -1.98 7.84
N ARG A 62 -19.58 -2.33 7.50
CA ARG A 62 -20.78 -1.72 8.10
C ARG A 62 -20.80 -2.02 9.60
N ASP A 63 -21.19 -1.02 10.38
CA ASP A 63 -21.53 -1.20 11.79
C ASP A 63 -22.95 -1.80 11.90
N ARG A 64 -23.05 -3.00 12.49
CA ARG A 64 -24.33 -3.71 12.65
C ARG A 64 -25.21 -3.10 13.72
N THR A 65 -24.64 -2.36 14.66
CA THR A 65 -25.38 -1.69 15.73
C THR A 65 -26.05 -0.40 15.26
N ALA A 66 -25.67 0.11 14.09
CA ALA A 66 -26.27 1.28 13.45
C ALA A 66 -27.61 0.91 12.76
N VAL A 67 -28.61 0.53 13.56
CA VAL A 67 -29.98 0.19 13.10
C VAL A 67 -30.59 1.38 12.33
N GLY A 68 -31.30 1.09 11.24
CA GLY A 68 -31.90 2.12 10.37
C GLY A 68 -30.92 2.91 9.50
N ARG A 69 -29.60 2.66 9.61
CA ARG A 69 -28.58 3.30 8.77
C ARG A 69 -28.02 2.33 7.74
N THR A 70 -28.02 2.73 6.46
CA THR A 70 -27.24 2.02 5.44
C THR A 70 -25.97 2.78 5.14
N ALA A 71 -24.85 2.06 5.03
CA ALA A 71 -23.57 2.62 4.66
C ALA A 71 -22.92 1.75 3.59
N ARG A 72 -22.47 2.36 2.50
CA ARG A 72 -21.81 1.66 1.39
C ARG A 72 -20.61 2.47 0.91
N PRO A 73 -19.46 1.81 0.65
CA PRO A 73 -18.38 2.48 -0.03
C PRO A 73 -18.78 2.71 -1.49
N LEU A 74 -18.46 3.88 -2.04
CA LEU A 74 -18.79 4.23 -3.42
C LEU A 74 -17.56 4.22 -4.32
N LYS A 75 -16.44 4.75 -3.81
CA LYS A 75 -15.21 4.93 -4.56
C LYS A 75 -14.04 5.07 -3.62
N VAL A 76 -12.87 4.71 -4.12
CA VAL A 76 -11.58 5.08 -3.52
C VAL A 76 -10.87 6.01 -4.49
N GLN A 77 -9.94 6.83 -4.01
CA GLN A 77 -9.02 7.59 -4.84
C GLN A 77 -7.64 7.52 -4.21
N PHE A 78 -6.64 7.18 -5.02
CA PHE A 78 -5.24 7.31 -4.66
C PHE A 78 -4.75 8.62 -5.25
N LEU A 79 -4.25 9.50 -4.39
CA LEU A 79 -3.68 10.77 -4.78
C LEU A 79 -2.18 10.65 -4.64
N ARG A 80 -1.41 10.98 -5.68
CA ARG A 80 0.04 11.15 -5.59
C ARG A 80 0.31 12.62 -5.88
N GLU A 81 0.93 13.34 -4.94
CA GLU A 81 1.20 14.78 -5.10
C GLU A 81 -0.07 15.56 -5.52
N GLY A 82 -1.22 15.23 -4.90
CA GLY A 82 -2.50 15.85 -5.22
C GLY A 82 -3.16 15.42 -6.54
N ARG A 83 -2.48 14.64 -7.40
CA ARG A 83 -3.04 14.13 -8.66
C ARG A 83 -3.83 12.84 -8.44
N ARG A 84 -5.06 12.83 -8.95
CA ARG A 84 -5.97 11.68 -8.83
C ARG A 84 -5.54 10.53 -9.75
N GLN A 85 -5.12 9.42 -9.17
CA GLN A 85 -5.01 8.14 -9.87
C GLN A 85 -6.34 7.39 -9.82
N ARG A 86 -6.72 6.81 -10.97
CA ARG A 86 -8.01 6.15 -11.17
C ARG A 86 -8.03 4.82 -10.42
N THR A 87 -9.13 4.53 -9.73
CA THR A 87 -9.27 3.29 -8.93
C THR A 87 -10.26 2.33 -9.54
N ASP A 88 -10.19 1.10 -9.04
CA ASP A 88 -11.19 0.06 -9.28
C ASP A 88 -12.61 0.52 -8.94
N ARG A 89 -13.58 -0.07 -9.65
CA ARG A 89 -15.00 0.26 -9.53
C ARG A 89 -15.74 -0.57 -8.48
N ARG A 90 -15.11 -1.58 -7.86
CA ARG A 90 -15.75 -2.51 -6.93
C ARG A 90 -14.88 -2.78 -5.70
N ALA A 91 -15.54 -2.95 -4.55
CA ALA A 91 -14.88 -3.33 -3.31
C ALA A 91 -14.51 -4.83 -3.31
N PRO A 92 -13.40 -5.24 -2.67
CA PRO A 92 -12.42 -4.38 -2.01
C PRO A 92 -11.60 -3.57 -3.03
N PHE A 93 -11.36 -2.30 -2.74
CA PHE A 93 -10.60 -1.44 -3.64
C PHE A 93 -9.12 -1.65 -3.38
N ALA A 94 -8.39 -2.12 -4.38
CA ALA A 94 -6.95 -2.29 -4.30
C ALA A 94 -6.29 -1.49 -5.42
N TYR A 95 -5.06 -1.05 -5.19
CA TYR A 95 -4.28 -0.38 -6.22
C TYR A 95 -2.80 -0.53 -5.95
N ALA A 96 -2.05 -0.79 -7.01
CA ALA A 96 -0.60 -0.81 -6.97
C ALA A 96 -0.07 0.57 -7.35
N ILE A 97 0.47 1.28 -6.37
CA ILE A 97 1.13 2.58 -6.57
C ILE A 97 2.56 2.29 -7.03
N GLY A 98 2.96 2.87 -8.15
CA GLY A 98 4.34 2.82 -8.62
C GLY A 98 5.13 4.04 -8.13
N VAL A 99 6.31 3.77 -7.58
CA VAL A 99 7.38 4.77 -7.46
C VAL A 99 7.93 5.02 -8.87
N PRO A 100 7.98 6.26 -9.35
CA PRO A 100 8.59 6.55 -10.65
C PRO A 100 10.04 6.04 -10.73
N ASP A 101 10.48 5.58 -11.90
CA ASP A 101 11.86 5.12 -12.11
C ASP A 101 12.88 6.27 -11.96
N ASP A 102 12.46 7.49 -12.27
CA ASP A 102 13.22 8.74 -12.16
C ASP A 102 13.02 9.45 -10.81
N ALA A 103 12.34 8.82 -9.86
CA ALA A 103 12.11 9.41 -8.56
C ALA A 103 13.44 9.56 -7.80
N GLY A 104 13.80 10.81 -7.50
CA GLY A 104 14.94 11.10 -6.63
C GLY A 104 14.75 10.51 -5.23
N LEU A 105 15.86 10.38 -4.49
CA LEU A 105 15.84 9.95 -3.10
C LEU A 105 15.02 10.94 -2.26
N GLY A 106 14.16 10.44 -1.37
CA GLY A 106 13.36 11.30 -0.51
C GLY A 106 12.03 10.71 -0.10
N ARG A 107 11.02 11.57 0.01
CA ARG A 107 9.68 11.23 0.51
C ARG A 107 8.67 11.28 -0.63
N LEU A 108 7.98 10.17 -0.87
CA LEU A 108 6.82 10.16 -1.77
C LEU A 108 5.54 10.31 -0.94
N GLU A 109 4.86 11.43 -1.09
CA GLU A 109 3.57 11.67 -0.46
C GLU A 109 2.42 11.12 -1.31
N TYR A 110 1.50 10.45 -0.63
CA TYR A 110 0.29 9.94 -1.25
C TYR A 110 -0.88 9.90 -0.26
N SER A 111 -2.09 10.05 -0.79
CA SER A 111 -3.31 10.00 0.01
C SER A 111 -4.23 8.92 -0.51
N LEU A 112 -4.94 8.26 0.40
CA LEU A 112 -6.04 7.36 0.08
C LEU A 112 -7.32 7.99 0.62
N ARG A 113 -8.31 8.18 -0.24
CA ARG A 113 -9.64 8.61 0.23
C ARG A 113 -10.73 7.66 -0.23
N MET A 114 -11.62 7.28 0.68
CA MET A 114 -12.81 6.48 0.41
C MET A 114 -14.06 7.32 0.61
N GLN A 115 -14.95 7.35 -0.38
CA GLN A 115 -16.26 7.95 -0.23
C GLN A 115 -17.24 6.92 0.32
N VAL A 116 -17.86 7.22 1.44
CA VAL A 116 -18.91 6.41 2.06
C VAL A 116 -20.23 7.16 1.92
N ARG A 117 -21.23 6.50 1.34
CA ARG A 117 -22.61 7.01 1.35
C ARG A 117 -23.33 6.44 2.56
N THR A 118 -23.91 7.32 3.37
CA THR A 118 -24.74 6.97 4.51
C THR A 118 -26.18 7.43 4.28
N ARG A 119 -27.15 6.60 4.66
CA ARG A 119 -28.56 7.00 4.76
C ARG A 119 -29.01 6.85 6.21
N PRO A 120 -29.02 7.93 7.01
CA PRO A 120 -29.87 8.03 8.19
C PRO A 120 -31.35 8.10 7.76
N GLY A 121 -32.28 7.68 8.63
CA GLY A 121 -33.74 7.57 8.36
C GLY A 121 -34.47 8.88 8.10
N GLY A 122 -34.00 9.68 7.13
CA GLY A 122 -34.50 11.00 6.74
C GLY A 122 -33.64 11.72 5.68
N GLY A 123 -32.52 11.15 5.21
CA GLY A 123 -31.69 11.79 4.19
C GLY A 123 -30.50 10.94 3.71
N THR A 124 -29.83 11.37 2.64
CA THR A 124 -28.60 10.72 2.15
C THR A 124 -27.42 11.66 2.30
N SER A 125 -26.37 11.23 3.00
CA SER A 125 -25.09 11.95 3.11
C SER A 125 -23.96 11.18 2.43
N ARG A 126 -22.92 11.90 2.01
CA ARG A 126 -21.69 11.36 1.43
C ARG A 126 -20.51 11.96 2.17
N THR A 127 -19.70 11.11 2.78
CA THR A 127 -18.51 11.53 3.53
C THR A 127 -17.28 10.94 2.87
N TRP A 128 -16.23 11.75 2.77
CA TRP A 128 -14.90 11.25 2.44
C TRP A 128 -14.15 10.92 3.73
N VAL A 129 -13.58 9.72 3.77
CA VAL A 129 -12.58 9.33 4.77
C VAL A 129 -11.25 9.35 4.05
N GLN A 130 -10.31 10.17 4.51
CA GLN A 130 -9.00 10.32 3.89
C GLN A 130 -7.91 9.91 4.87
N LEU A 131 -6.88 9.25 4.34
CA LEU A 131 -5.66 8.87 5.01
C LEU A 131 -4.50 9.41 4.18
N ASP A 132 -3.74 10.35 4.73
CA ASP A 132 -2.53 10.89 4.14
C ASP A 132 -1.32 10.12 4.67
N ARG A 133 -0.42 9.73 3.76
CA ARG A 133 0.74 8.90 4.07
C ARG A 133 1.93 9.31 3.22
N HIS A 134 3.07 8.77 3.60
CA HIS A 134 4.27 8.81 2.80
C HIS A 134 5.02 7.50 2.88
N VAL A 135 5.88 7.31 1.89
CA VAL A 135 6.91 6.28 1.88
C VAL A 135 8.26 6.93 1.59
N LEU A 136 9.34 6.24 1.94
CA LEU A 136 10.68 6.69 1.63
C LEU A 136 11.15 6.04 0.33
N ILE A 137 11.63 6.85 -0.61
CA ILE A 137 12.30 6.41 -1.83
C ILE A 137 13.79 6.40 -1.51
N GLN A 138 14.32 5.22 -1.23
CA GLN A 138 15.75 5.01 -1.01
C GLN A 138 16.09 3.54 -1.16
N PRO A 139 17.33 3.20 -1.56
CA PRO A 139 17.75 1.82 -1.75
C PRO A 139 17.48 1.00 -0.50
N LYS A 140 16.77 -0.13 -0.63
CA LYS A 140 16.53 -1.03 0.52
C LYS A 140 17.80 -1.59 1.15
N THR A 141 18.92 -1.52 0.44
CA THR A 141 20.25 -1.90 0.93
C THR A 141 20.83 -0.92 1.94
N TRP A 142 20.22 0.25 2.15
CA TRP A 142 20.67 1.22 3.13
C TRP A 142 20.31 0.79 4.55
N ALA A 143 21.22 1.06 5.50
CA ALA A 143 21.03 0.72 6.90
C ALA A 143 19.81 1.40 7.55
N SER A 144 19.33 2.51 6.99
CA SER A 144 18.08 3.18 7.40
C SER A 144 16.81 2.40 7.04
N CYS A 145 16.93 1.32 6.26
CA CYS A 145 15.86 0.46 5.79
C CYS A 145 15.93 -0.98 6.33
N ALA A 146 16.96 -1.29 7.12
CA ALA A 146 17.26 -2.62 7.66
C ALA A 146 16.76 -2.80 9.10
#